data_AF-A0AA95S0V1-F1
#
_entry.id   AF-A0AA95S0V1-F1
#
_cell.length_a   1.000
_cell.length_b   1.000
_cell.length_c   1.000
_cell.angle_alpha   90.00
_cell.angle_beta   90.00
_cell.angle_gamma   90.00
#
_symmetry.space_group_name_H-M   'P 1'
#
loop_
_entity.id
_entity.type
_entity.pdbx_description
1 polymer ?
#
loop_
_entity_poly.entity_id
_entity_poly.type
_entity_poly.pdbx_seq_one_letter_code
_entity_poly.pdbx_strand_id
1 'polypeptide(L)' 'MNLNLRNAIVHNVAGNTQDQLEDTIVDAIQNGEEKMLPGLGVLFEIIWKNSSEEEKKEMLATLESGLK' A
#
# COMPACT_ATOMS: atom_id res chain seq x y z
N MET A 1 18.76 1.74 -17.23
CA MET A 1 17.68 0.80 -16.82
C MET A 1 16.79 1.53 -15.83
N ASN A 2 15.72 2.18 -16.29
CA ASN A 2 14.70 2.69 -15.38
C ASN A 2 13.96 1.47 -14.83
N LEU A 3 14.39 0.95 -13.68
CA LEU A 3 13.54 0.04 -12.92
C LEU A 3 12.25 0.82 -12.72
N ASN A 4 11.19 0.41 -13.41
CA ASN A 4 9.85 0.92 -13.16
C ASN A 4 9.42 0.34 -11.82
N LEU A 5 9.98 0.84 -10.73
CA LEU A 5 9.68 0.43 -9.37
C LEU A 5 8.17 0.50 -9.12
N ARG A 6 7.50 1.51 -9.71
CA ARG A 6 6.04 1.59 -9.78
C ARG A 6 5.40 0.35 -10.40
N ASN A 7 5.86 -0.09 -11.57
CA ASN A 7 5.30 -1.27 -12.24
C ASN A 7 5.62 -2.55 -11.46
N ALA A 8 6.80 -2.65 -10.84
CA ALA A 8 7.16 -3.79 -10.01
C ALA A 8 6.28 -3.87 -8.74
N ILE A 9 6.04 -2.74 -8.09
CA ILE A 9 5.13 -2.65 -6.94
C ILE A 9 3.71 -3.00 -7.37
N VAL A 10 3.18 -2.36 -8.42
CA VAL A 10 1.84 -2.65 -8.94
C VAL A 10 1.70 -4.12 -9.32
N HIS A 11 2.70 -4.72 -9.97
CA HIS A 11 2.66 -6.13 -10.36
C HIS A 11 2.75 -7.09 -9.16
N ASN A 12 3.50 -6.73 -8.10
CA ASN A 12 3.59 -7.52 -6.87
C ASN A 12 2.28 -7.50 -6.06
N VAL A 13 1.48 -6.43 -6.18
CA VAL A 13 0.19 -6.32 -5.48
C VAL A 13 -1.02 -6.62 -6.37
N ALA A 14 -0.84 -6.64 -7.69
CA ALA A 14 -1.89 -6.97 -8.66
C ALA A 14 -2.25 -8.46 -8.54
N GLY A 15 -3.44 -8.72 -8.00
CA GLY A 15 -3.95 -10.07 -7.72
C GLY A 15 -3.92 -10.45 -6.24
N ASN A 16 -3.43 -9.57 -5.36
CA ASN A 16 -3.53 -9.76 -3.92
C ASN A 16 -4.98 -9.58 -3.45
N THR A 17 -5.41 -10.38 -2.47
CA THR A 17 -6.67 -10.16 -1.75
C THR A 17 -6.57 -8.94 -0.84
N GLN A 18 -7.70 -8.42 -0.34
CA GLN A 18 -7.69 -7.30 0.62
C GLN A 18 -6.78 -7.58 1.82
N ASP A 19 -6.83 -8.79 2.39
CA ASP A 19 -5.99 -9.17 3.54
C ASP A 19 -4.49 -9.13 3.19
N GLN A 20 -4.13 -9.60 1.99
CA GLN A 20 -2.73 -9.56 1.52
C GLN A 20 -2.26 -8.12 1.24
N LEU A 21 -3.15 -7.26 0.73
CA LEU A 21 -2.87 -5.84 0.54
C LEU A 21 -2.67 -5.15 1.89
N GLU A 22 -3.49 -5.48 2.88
CA GLU A 22 -3.35 -4.98 4.25
C GLU A 22 -2.01 -5.39 4.86
N ASP A 23 -1.69 -6.68 4.84
CA ASP A 23 -0.41 -7.19 5.34
C ASP A 23 0.78 -6.48 4.66
N THR A 24 0.70 -6.28 3.33
CA THR A 24 1.75 -5.57 2.57
C THR A 24 1.90 -4.11 3.03
N ILE A 25 0.79 -3.42 3.28
CA ILE A 25 0.79 -2.04 3.77
C ILE A 25 1.36 -1.96 5.18
N VAL A 26 0.90 -2.85 6.07
CA VAL A 26 1.35 -2.92 7.47
C VAL A 26 2.85 -3.24 7.53
N ASP A 27 3.32 -4.20 6.73
CA ASP A 27 4.73 -4.55 6.63
C ASP A 27 5.55 -3.39 6.08
N ALA A 28 5.07 -2.66 5.06
CA ALA A 28 5.77 -1.50 4.53
C ALA A 28 5.89 -0.36 5.56
N ILE A 29 4.83 -0.14 6.36
CA ILE A 29 4.80 0.85 7.43
C ILE A 29 5.71 0.43 8.60
N GLN A 30 5.66 -0.84 9.02
CA GLN A 30 6.44 -1.33 10.16
C GLN A 30 7.93 -1.45 9.85
N ASN A 31 8.29 -1.92 8.65
CA ASN A 31 9.68 -2.10 8.27
C ASN A 31 10.38 -0.77 8.00
N GLY A 32 9.65 0.35 7.97
CA GLY A 32 10.24 1.69 7.90
C GLY A 32 11.23 1.82 6.75
N GLU A 33 10.93 1.18 5.60
CA GLU A 33 11.78 1.25 4.43
C GLU A 33 11.70 2.66 3.84
N GLU A 34 12.37 3.63 4.49
CA GLU A 34 12.51 5.03 4.09
C GLU A 34 13.07 5.16 2.65
N LYS A 35 13.64 4.09 2.09
CA LYS A 35 14.08 4.00 0.69
C LYS A 35 12.96 3.75 -0.32
N MET A 36 11.83 3.17 0.09
CA MET A 36 10.72 2.77 -0.82
C MET A 36 9.43 3.56 -0.59
N LEU A 37 9.29 4.27 0.52
CA LEU A 37 8.20 5.21 0.79
C LEU A 37 8.64 6.65 0.46
N PRO A 38 8.58 7.09 -0.82
CA PRO A 38 8.67 8.53 -1.12
C PRO A 38 7.56 9.26 -0.34
N GLY A 39 7.63 10.58 -0.15
CA GLY A 39 6.73 11.33 0.74
C GLY A 39 5.23 10.98 0.71
N LEU A 40 4.68 10.47 -0.41
CA LEU A 40 3.33 9.90 -0.49
C LEU A 40 3.09 8.69 0.43
N GLY A 41 4.07 7.82 0.61
CA GLY A 41 4.02 6.68 1.52
C GLY A 41 3.92 7.09 2.98
N VAL A 42 4.65 8.14 3.38
CA VAL A 42 4.56 8.72 4.73
C VAL A 42 3.20 9.39 4.96
N LEU A 43 2.65 10.08 3.95
CA LEU A 43 1.30 10.64 4.05
C LEU A 43 0.24 9.55 4.18
N PHE A 44 0.36 8.47 3.39
CA PHE A 44 -0.55 7.33 3.46
C PHE A 44 -0.44 6.60 4.79
N GLU A 45 0.77 6.43 5.33
CA GLU A 45 0.99 5.87 6.67
C GLU A 45 0.26 6.67 7.76
N ILE A 46 0.38 8.00 7.72
CA ILE A 46 -0.30 8.87 8.69
C ILE A 46 -1.82 8.71 8.56
N ILE A 47 -2.35 8.70 7.34
CA ILE A 47 -3.78 8.47 7.10
C ILE A 47 -4.18 7.10 7.65
N TRP A 48 -3.48 6.04 7.25
CA TRP A 48 -3.74 4.65 7.66
C TRP A 48 -3.74 4.46 9.18
N LYS A 49 -2.77 5.07 9.89
CA LYS A 49 -2.68 5.02 11.35
C LYS A 49 -3.80 5.79 12.06
N ASN A 50 -4.35 6.83 11.42
CA ASN A 50 -5.43 7.64 11.98
C ASN A 50 -6.82 7.20 11.49
N SER A 51 -6.89 6.28 10.54
CA SER A 51 -8.14 5.72 10.03
C SER A 51 -8.69 4.61 10.92
N SER A 52 -10.00 4.58 11.03
CA SER A 52 -10.78 3.48 11.59
C SER A 52 -10.68 2.22 10.72
N GLU A 53 -11.05 1.08 11.29
CA GLU A 53 -11.09 -0.21 10.58
C GLU A 53 -12.01 -0.21 9.35
N GLU A 54 -13.08 0.59 9.40
CA GLU A 54 -14.01 0.77 8.28
C GLU A 54 -13.36 1.58 7.14
N GLU A 55 -12.71 2.69 7.46
CA GLU A 55 -11.97 3.51 6.48
C GLU A 55 -10.81 2.72 5.86
N LYS A 56 -10.06 1.93 6.65
CA LYS A 56 -9.01 1.04 6.12
C LYS A 56 -9.58 0.04 5.13
N LYS A 57 -10.73 -0.58 5.42
CA LYS A 57 -11.41 -1.49 4.49
C LYS A 57 -11.86 -0.80 3.21
N GLU A 58 -12.39 0.42 3.28
CA GLU A 58 -12.71 1.21 2.09
C GLU A 58 -11.47 1.54 1.26
N MET A 59 -10.36 1.89 1.91
CA MET A 59 -9.07 2.14 1.22
C MET A 59 -8.57 0.88 0.52
N LEU A 60 -8.59 -0.28 1.20
CA LEU A 60 -8.21 -1.56 0.62
C LEU A 60 -9.11 -1.95 -0.56
N ALA A 61 -10.43 -1.76 -0.44
CA ALA A 61 -11.38 -2.02 -1.52
C ALA A 61 -11.10 -1.12 -2.74
N THR A 62 -10.80 0.15 -2.50
CA THR A 62 -10.44 1.12 -3.55
C THR A 62 -9.12 0.73 -4.22
N LEU A 63 -8.12 0.31 -3.43
CA LEU A 63 -6.83 -0.18 -3.93
C LEU A 63 -7.01 -1.45 -4.76
N GLU A 64 -7.73 -2.45 -4.26
CA GLU A 64 -8.03 -3.69 -4.98
C GLU A 64 -8.73 -3.40 -6.32
N SER A 65 -9.69 -2.49 -6.33
CA SER A 65 -10.40 -2.06 -7.54
C SER A 65 -9.48 -1.35 -8.53
N GLY A 66 -8.57 -0.50 -8.05
CA GLY A 66 -7.59 0.21 -8.89
C GLY A 66 -6.44 -0.65 -9.43
N LEU A 67 -6.27 -1.86 -8.88
CA LEU A 67 -5.28 -2.86 -9.32
C LEU A 67 -5.85 -3.89 -10.31
N LYS A 68 -7.17 -3.89 -10.53
CA LYS A 68 -7.89 -4.72 -11.52
C LYS A 68 -7.88 -4.13 -12.93
#